data_AF-A0A2S6SX38-F1
#
_entry.id   AF-A0A2S6SX38-F1
#
_cell.length_a   1.000
_cell.length_b   1.000
_cell.length_c   1.000
_cell.angle_alpha   90.00
_cell.angle_beta   90.00
_cell.angle_gamma   90.00
#
_symmetry.space_group_name_H-M   'P 1'
#
loop_
_entity.id
_entity.type
_entity.pdbx_description
1 polymer ?
#
loop_
_entity_poly.entity_id
_entity_poly.type
_entity_poly.pdbx_seq_one_letter_code
_entity_poly.pdbx_strand_id
1 'polypeptide(L)'
;MKIIILLILMIYSFNLSAEDISKKNDNNLKNFMSIKTSKANMRVGPSEDYPIILQYRYKNLPLKILGKYENWLQVSDWKNNRGWMHISLLSNKRSAVINKSEGDFIDIFNKPNSKKIGKIGNGNVLNIKKCIDLWCLASIKDYKGWVKKDNLWGIIQNEQFD
;
A
#
# COMPACT_ATOMS: atom_id res chain seq x y z
N MET A 1 62.13 -3.83 -11.37
CA MET A 1 61.13 -4.92 -11.57
C MET A 1 60.18 -5.14 -10.39
N LYS A 2 60.61 -5.02 -9.12
CA LYS A 2 59.72 -5.22 -7.94
C LYS A 2 58.66 -4.11 -7.73
N ILE A 3 58.94 -2.86 -8.10
CA ILE A 3 58.02 -1.71 -7.91
C ILE A 3 56.82 -1.73 -8.88
N ILE A 4 57.01 -2.21 -10.11
CA ILE A 4 55.95 -2.27 -11.13
C ILE A 4 54.89 -3.33 -10.77
N ILE A 5 55.30 -4.42 -10.11
CA ILE A 5 54.41 -5.49 -9.64
C ILE A 5 53.49 -5.00 -8.50
N LEU A 6 53.96 -4.08 -7.66
CA LEU A 6 53.17 -3.53 -6.55
C LEU A 6 52.03 -2.60 -7.02
N LEU A 7 52.24 -1.89 -8.14
CA LEU A 7 51.23 -1.02 -8.75
C LEU A 7 50.13 -1.81 -9.48
N ILE A 8 50.45 -2.98 -10.02
CA ILE A 8 49.47 -3.86 -10.69
C ILE A 8 48.54 -4.54 -9.67
N LEU A 9 49.02 -4.80 -8.45
CA LEU A 9 48.21 -5.35 -7.35
C LEU A 9 47.18 -4.37 -6.77
N MET A 10 47.41 -3.05 -6.86
CA MET A 10 46.43 -2.04 -6.39
C MET A 10 45.26 -1.82 -7.35
N ILE A 11 45.36 -2.24 -8.61
CA ILE A 11 44.30 -2.05 -9.60
C ILE A 11 43.27 -3.20 -9.53
N TYR A 12 43.59 -4.30 -8.86
CA TYR A 12 42.71 -5.47 -8.77
C TYR A 12 41.60 -5.37 -7.71
N SER A 13 41.61 -4.34 -6.87
CA SER A 13 40.71 -4.27 -5.71
C SER A 13 39.76 -3.08 -5.77
N PHE A 14 39.00 -2.90 -6.86
CA PHE A 14 37.77 -2.08 -6.82
C PHE A 14 36.78 -2.55 -7.90
N ASN A 15 36.30 -3.79 -7.77
CA ASN A 15 34.98 -4.15 -8.28
C ASN A 15 34.11 -4.53 -7.09
N LEU A 16 33.79 -3.54 -6.26
CA LEU A 16 32.66 -3.65 -5.34
C LEU A 16 31.41 -3.36 -6.17
N SER A 17 30.85 -4.38 -6.83
CA SER A 17 29.44 -4.27 -7.17
C SER A 17 28.69 -4.40 -5.84
N ALA A 18 28.08 -3.31 -5.39
CA ALA A 18 27.05 -3.42 -4.37
C ALA A 18 25.96 -4.31 -4.98
N GLU A 19 25.88 -5.56 -4.53
CA GLU A 19 24.65 -6.32 -4.65
C GLU A 19 23.61 -5.51 -3.88
N ASP A 20 22.73 -4.83 -4.60
CA ASP A 20 21.43 -4.47 -4.06
C ASP A 20 20.91 -5.76 -3.42
N ILE A 21 20.78 -5.76 -2.09
CA ILE A 21 20.11 -6.81 -1.34
C ILE A 21 18.66 -6.75 -1.83
N SER A 22 18.43 -7.41 -2.95
CA SER A 22 17.13 -7.60 -3.52
C SER A 22 16.32 -8.25 -2.41
N LYS A 23 15.34 -7.49 -1.93
CA LYS A 23 14.33 -7.94 -0.97
C LYS A 23 14.03 -9.40 -1.29
N LYS A 24 14.34 -10.28 -0.34
CA LYS A 24 13.82 -11.64 -0.31
C LYS A 24 12.32 -11.50 -0.60
N ASN A 25 11.90 -11.83 -1.82
CA ASN A 25 10.50 -11.81 -2.20
C ASN A 25 9.86 -12.94 -1.40
N ASP A 26 9.43 -12.61 -0.20
CA ASP A 26 8.46 -13.40 0.54
C ASP A 26 7.19 -13.37 -0.34
N ASN A 27 7.07 -14.36 -1.22
CA ASN A 27 6.03 -14.48 -2.24
C ASN A 27 4.60 -14.45 -1.66
N ASN A 28 4.47 -14.45 -0.32
CA ASN A 28 3.20 -14.35 0.41
C ASN A 28 2.88 -12.94 0.94
N LEU A 29 3.75 -11.95 0.75
CA LEU A 29 3.48 -10.61 1.24
C LEU A 29 2.47 -9.91 0.34
N LYS A 30 1.26 -9.67 0.87
CA LYS A 30 0.24 -8.93 0.14
C LYS A 30 0.68 -7.48 -0.05
N ASN A 31 0.46 -6.94 -1.24
CA ASN A 31 0.80 -5.55 -1.58
C ASN A 31 0.03 -4.52 -0.74
N PHE A 32 -1.19 -4.87 -0.30
CA PHE A 32 -2.02 -4.02 0.54
C PHE A 32 -2.68 -4.82 1.67
N MET A 33 -2.81 -4.19 2.83
CA MET A 33 -3.67 -4.63 3.93
C MET A 33 -4.43 -3.44 4.49
N SER A 34 -5.50 -3.70 5.22
CA SER A 34 -6.38 -2.64 5.73
C SER A 34 -6.50 -2.66 7.24
N ILE A 35 -6.58 -1.47 7.85
CA ILE A 35 -6.73 -1.32 9.29
C ILE A 35 -7.99 -2.04 9.78
N LYS A 36 -7.83 -2.96 10.73
CA LYS A 36 -8.91 -3.78 11.28
C LYS A 36 -9.58 -3.13 12.49
N THR A 37 -8.80 -2.42 13.29
CA THR A 37 -9.21 -1.87 14.59
C THR A 37 -9.68 -0.42 14.48
N SER A 38 -10.47 0.06 15.44
CA SER A 38 -10.89 1.47 15.49
C SER A 38 -9.75 2.42 15.87
N LYS A 39 -8.69 1.88 16.51
CA LYS A 39 -7.46 2.59 16.82
C LYS A 39 -6.27 1.75 16.36
N ALA A 40 -5.37 2.32 15.59
CA ALA A 40 -4.18 1.63 15.11
C ALA A 40 -2.97 2.57 15.12
N ASN A 41 -1.89 2.13 15.76
CA ASN A 41 -0.69 2.93 15.95
C ASN A 41 0.34 2.56 14.88
N MET A 42 0.88 3.57 14.22
CA MET A 42 2.08 3.51 13.41
C MET A 42 3.26 4.00 14.24
N ARG A 43 4.37 3.26 14.21
CA ARG A 43 5.57 3.52 15.01
C ARG A 43 6.78 3.75 14.13
N VAL A 44 7.83 4.34 14.70
CA VAL A 44 9.13 4.54 14.03
C VAL A 44 9.80 3.21 13.67
N GLY A 45 9.67 2.20 14.52
CA GLY A 45 10.34 0.90 14.36
C GLY A 45 9.44 -0.30 14.71
N PRO A 46 9.89 -1.53 14.41
CA PRO A 46 9.12 -2.76 14.55
C PRO A 46 9.14 -3.32 15.99
N SER A 47 8.78 -2.50 16.98
CA SER A 47 8.59 -2.90 18.38
C SER A 47 7.62 -1.94 19.08
N GLU A 48 6.99 -2.39 20.16
CA GLU A 48 6.13 -1.57 21.00
C GLU A 48 6.91 -0.49 21.76
N ASP A 49 8.23 -0.66 21.93
CA ASP A 49 9.10 0.31 22.59
C ASP A 49 9.38 1.56 21.74
N TYR A 50 9.22 1.44 20.40
CA TYR A 50 9.42 2.59 19.52
C TYR A 50 8.27 3.59 19.64
N PRO A 51 8.55 4.90 19.60
CA PRO A 51 7.51 5.94 19.65
C PRO A 51 6.44 5.78 18.58
N ILE A 52 5.20 6.13 18.93
CA ILE A 52 4.09 6.25 17.98
C ILE A 52 4.25 7.57 17.22
N ILE A 53 4.26 7.49 15.89
CA ILE A 53 4.33 8.66 15.01
C ILE A 53 2.96 9.09 14.49
N LEU A 54 2.03 8.13 14.38
CA LEU A 54 0.69 8.39 13.90
C LEU A 54 -0.29 7.40 14.50
N GLN A 55 -1.47 7.88 14.89
CA GLN A 55 -2.57 7.04 15.35
C GLN A 55 -3.79 7.22 14.45
N TYR A 56 -4.18 6.17 13.74
CA TYR A 56 -5.43 6.13 12.99
C TYR A 56 -6.60 5.87 13.93
N ARG A 57 -7.74 6.51 13.64
CA ARG A 57 -8.98 6.42 14.44
C ARG A 57 -10.18 5.84 13.67
N TYR A 58 -9.92 5.15 12.57
CA TYR A 58 -10.94 4.57 11.71
C TYR A 58 -10.47 3.26 11.08
N LYS A 59 -11.44 2.38 10.78
CA LYS A 59 -11.20 1.07 10.16
C LYS A 59 -11.12 1.19 8.63
N ASN A 60 -10.66 0.11 8.01
CA ASN A 60 -10.63 -0.14 6.58
C ASN A 60 -9.69 0.77 5.77
N LEU A 61 -8.86 1.61 6.38
CA LEU A 61 -7.86 2.35 5.61
C LEU A 61 -6.87 1.37 4.97
N PRO A 62 -6.72 1.37 3.65
CA PRO A 62 -5.74 0.54 2.96
C PRO A 62 -4.34 1.12 3.07
N LEU A 63 -3.40 0.25 3.41
CA LEU A 63 -1.99 0.54 3.61
C LEU A 63 -1.18 -0.31 2.65
N LYS A 64 -0.29 0.34 1.89
CA LYS A 64 0.67 -0.36 1.02
C LYS A 64 1.73 -1.00 1.90
N ILE A 65 1.99 -2.28 1.69
CA ILE A 65 3.04 -2.99 2.41
C ILE A 65 4.37 -2.76 1.70
N LEU A 66 5.38 -2.32 2.45
CA LEU A 66 6.71 -2.00 1.97
C LEU A 66 7.74 -3.06 2.37
N GLY A 67 7.52 -3.71 3.52
CA GLY A 67 8.43 -4.72 4.08
C GLY A 67 7.83 -5.39 5.31
N LYS A 68 8.56 -6.37 5.84
CA LYS A 68 8.15 -7.17 6.98
C LYS A 68 9.35 -7.47 7.87
N TYR A 69 9.14 -7.45 9.17
CA TYR A 69 10.07 -7.89 10.20
C TYR A 69 9.26 -8.57 11.30
N GLU A 70 9.44 -9.89 11.48
CA GLU A 70 8.62 -10.70 12.40
C GLU A 70 7.10 -10.44 12.22
N ASN A 71 6.43 -9.97 13.28
CA ASN A 71 5.01 -9.63 13.30
C ASN A 71 4.72 -8.16 12.94
N TRP A 72 5.72 -7.43 12.43
CA TRP A 72 5.61 -6.02 12.06
C TRP A 72 5.69 -5.85 10.55
N LEU A 73 4.81 -5.00 10.02
CA LEU A 73 4.83 -4.60 8.63
C LEU A 73 5.25 -3.14 8.54
N GLN A 74 6.23 -2.86 7.69
CA GLN A 74 6.49 -1.50 7.25
C GLN A 74 5.46 -1.14 6.19
N VAL A 75 4.78 -0.01 6.37
CA VAL A 75 3.64 0.37 5.55
C VAL A 75 3.72 1.82 5.07
N SER A 76 2.98 2.14 4.01
CA SER A 76 2.69 3.50 3.56
C SER A 76 1.19 3.71 3.45
N ASP A 77 0.67 4.83 3.94
CA ASP A 77 -0.70 5.25 3.64
C ASP A 77 -0.77 6.05 2.33
N TRP A 78 -2.01 6.43 1.96
CA TRP A 78 -2.31 7.20 0.75
C TRP A 78 -1.78 8.64 0.77
N LYS A 79 -1.40 9.16 1.94
CA LYS A 79 -0.72 10.45 2.12
C LYS A 79 0.80 10.30 2.21
N ASN A 80 1.33 9.13 1.88
CA ASN A 80 2.75 8.79 1.93
C ASN A 80 3.36 8.86 3.36
N ASN A 81 2.54 8.78 4.42
CA ASN A 81 3.07 8.55 5.77
C ASN A 81 3.59 7.11 5.86
N ARG A 82 4.79 6.93 6.42
CA ARG A 82 5.46 5.64 6.51
C ARG A 82 5.88 5.31 7.92
N GLY A 83 5.84 4.03 8.26
CA GLY A 83 6.27 3.51 9.56
C GLY A 83 5.92 2.04 9.71
N TRP A 84 5.95 1.57 10.95
CA TRP A 84 5.72 0.17 11.29
C TRP A 84 4.40 -0.02 12.02
N MET A 85 3.68 -1.08 11.67
CA MET A 85 2.44 -1.48 12.31
C MET A 85 2.46 -2.97 12.61
N HIS A 86 2.04 -3.34 13.81
CA HIS A 86 1.91 -4.74 14.19
C HIS A 86 0.76 -5.40 13.41
N ILE A 87 0.97 -6.64 12.95
CA ILE A 87 0.04 -7.37 12.07
C ILE A 87 -1.35 -7.57 12.69
N SER A 88 -1.46 -7.63 14.02
CA SER A 88 -2.74 -7.77 14.74
C SER A 88 -3.72 -6.61 14.48
N LEU A 89 -3.20 -5.43 14.13
CA LEU A 89 -3.97 -4.22 13.80
C LEU A 89 -4.53 -4.24 12.36
N LEU A 90 -4.06 -5.17 11.54
CA LEU A 90 -4.31 -5.22 10.10
C LEU A 90 -5.18 -6.41 9.72
N SER A 91 -5.75 -6.36 8.52
CA SER A 91 -6.56 -7.41 7.93
C SER A 91 -6.38 -7.46 6.42
N ASN A 92 -6.73 -8.60 5.83
CA ASN A 92 -6.71 -8.82 4.39
C ASN A 92 -7.94 -8.25 3.66
N LYS A 93 -8.78 -7.49 4.36
CA LYS A 93 -10.02 -6.94 3.80
C LYS A 93 -9.68 -5.96 2.68
N ARG A 94 -10.24 -6.16 1.49
CA ARG A 94 -10.02 -5.28 0.34
C ARG A 94 -10.77 -3.97 0.54
N SER A 95 -10.03 -2.86 0.51
CA SER A 95 -10.59 -1.52 0.56
C SER A 95 -9.74 -0.57 -0.28
N ALA A 96 -10.34 0.56 -0.62
CA ALA A 96 -9.67 1.60 -1.39
C ALA A 96 -9.91 2.98 -0.77
N VAL A 97 -9.01 3.91 -1.01
CA VAL A 97 -9.21 5.35 -0.78
C VAL A 97 -9.24 6.04 -2.12
N ILE A 98 -10.18 6.96 -2.30
CA ILE A 98 -10.18 7.84 -3.47
C ILE A 98 -9.01 8.81 -3.30
N ASN A 99 -8.09 8.79 -4.26
CA ASN A 99 -6.88 9.60 -4.24
C ASN A 99 -6.87 10.56 -5.44
N LYS A 100 -7.67 11.64 -5.32
CA LYS A 100 -7.70 12.77 -6.25
C LYS A 100 -7.26 14.04 -5.54
N SER A 101 -7.26 15.16 -6.26
CA SER A 101 -7.08 16.48 -5.66
C SER A 101 -8.17 16.79 -4.63
N GLU A 102 -7.89 17.72 -3.72
CA GLU A 102 -8.90 18.20 -2.78
C GLU A 102 -10.09 18.83 -3.52
N GLY A 103 -11.31 18.57 -3.05
CA GLY A 103 -12.55 19.01 -3.71
C GLY A 103 -12.98 18.16 -4.91
N ASP A 104 -12.14 17.23 -5.40
CA ASP A 104 -12.51 16.36 -6.51
C ASP A 104 -13.39 15.19 -6.11
N PHE A 105 -14.11 14.67 -7.11
CA PHE A 105 -14.96 13.51 -7.02
C PHE A 105 -14.61 12.46 -8.08
N ILE A 106 -14.98 11.21 -7.79
CA ILE A 106 -15.14 10.15 -8.78
C ILE A 106 -16.61 9.87 -9.02
N ASP A 107 -16.93 9.36 -10.21
CA ASP A 107 -18.27 8.90 -10.55
C ASP A 107 -18.49 7.45 -10.08
N ILE A 108 -19.71 7.15 -9.63
CA ILE A 108 -20.17 5.79 -9.33
C ILE A 108 -21.25 5.40 -10.35
N PHE A 109 -21.23 4.14 -10.79
CA PHE A 109 -22.06 3.62 -11.87
C PHE A 109 -22.85 2.39 -11.42
N ASN A 110 -24.01 2.15 -12.04
CA ASN A 110 -24.81 0.94 -11.74
C ASN A 110 -24.12 -0.36 -12.20
N LYS A 111 -23.44 -0.29 -13.36
CA LYS A 111 -22.61 -1.31 -14.00
C LYS A 111 -21.40 -0.65 -14.68
N PRO A 112 -20.34 -1.38 -15.03
CA PRO A 112 -19.28 -0.87 -15.90
C PRO A 112 -19.82 -0.19 -17.16
N ASN A 113 -19.28 0.97 -17.53
CA ASN A 113 -19.66 1.73 -18.74
C ASN A 113 -21.17 2.01 -18.89
N SER A 114 -21.89 2.22 -17.78
CA SER A 114 -23.36 2.41 -17.79
C SER A 114 -23.78 3.77 -17.21
N LYS A 115 -25.03 3.88 -16.74
CA LYS A 115 -25.55 5.10 -16.11
C LYS A 115 -24.81 5.43 -14.82
N LYS A 116 -24.39 6.69 -14.70
CA LYS A 116 -23.89 7.31 -13.47
C LYS A 116 -25.02 7.42 -12.44
N ILE A 117 -24.77 6.94 -11.23
CA ILE A 117 -25.75 6.93 -10.13
C ILE A 117 -25.33 7.84 -8.96
N GLY A 118 -24.18 8.51 -9.06
CA GLY A 118 -23.72 9.45 -8.05
C GLY A 118 -22.26 9.83 -8.20
N LYS A 119 -21.74 10.47 -7.15
CA LYS A 119 -20.34 10.88 -7.01
C LYS A 119 -19.83 10.60 -5.60
N ILE A 120 -18.53 10.35 -5.46
CA ILE A 120 -17.86 10.16 -4.17
C ILE A 120 -16.64 11.06 -4.10
N GLY A 121 -16.50 11.82 -3.01
CA GLY A 121 -15.41 12.79 -2.84
C GLY A 121 -14.07 12.14 -2.48
N ASN A 122 -12.99 12.87 -2.72
CA ASN A 122 -11.62 12.52 -2.32
C ASN A 122 -11.51 12.09 -0.83
N GLY A 123 -10.59 11.17 -0.53
CA GLY A 123 -10.30 10.72 0.84
C GLY A 123 -11.33 9.75 1.44
N ASN A 124 -12.47 9.51 0.79
CA ASN A 124 -13.44 8.52 1.27
C ASN A 124 -12.89 7.09 1.11
N VAL A 125 -13.12 6.28 2.14
CA VAL A 125 -12.73 4.86 2.18
C VAL A 125 -13.87 3.99 1.67
N LEU A 126 -13.58 3.17 0.66
CA LEU A 126 -14.50 2.24 0.01
C LEU A 126 -14.18 0.81 0.44
N ASN A 127 -15.20 0.00 0.74
CA ASN A 127 -15.03 -1.45 0.78
C ASN A 127 -15.11 -1.98 -0.66
N ILE A 128 -14.10 -2.74 -1.09
CA ILE A 128 -14.04 -3.28 -2.45
C ILE A 128 -14.43 -4.75 -2.39
N LYS A 129 -15.51 -5.09 -3.10
CA LYS A 129 -16.07 -6.45 -3.11
C LYS A 129 -15.47 -7.29 -4.24
N LYS A 130 -15.37 -6.70 -5.43
CA LYS A 130 -14.95 -7.37 -6.66
C LYS A 130 -14.22 -6.36 -7.53
N CYS A 131 -13.22 -6.79 -8.30
CA CYS A 131 -12.63 -6.01 -9.38
C CYS A 131 -12.50 -6.85 -10.66
N ILE A 132 -12.99 -6.31 -11.77
CA ILE A 132 -12.90 -6.89 -13.12
C ILE A 132 -12.40 -5.80 -14.08
N ASP A 133 -11.45 -6.14 -14.94
CA ASP A 133 -10.82 -5.22 -15.90
C ASP A 133 -10.41 -3.89 -15.24
N LEU A 134 -11.02 -2.76 -15.63
CA LEU A 134 -10.74 -1.43 -15.10
C LEU A 134 -11.69 -0.99 -13.97
N TRP A 135 -12.55 -1.89 -13.51
CA TRP A 135 -13.69 -1.58 -12.66
C TRP A 135 -13.63 -2.33 -11.33
N CYS A 136 -14.09 -1.67 -10.28
CA CYS A 136 -14.28 -2.28 -8.98
C CYS A 136 -15.68 -2.02 -8.45
N LEU A 137 -16.32 -3.07 -7.95
CA LEU A 137 -17.57 -2.99 -7.21
C LEU A 137 -17.27 -2.52 -5.79
N ALA A 138 -17.59 -1.26 -5.53
CA ALA A 138 -17.36 -0.60 -4.26
C ALA A 138 -18.66 -0.48 -3.45
N SER A 139 -18.48 -0.35 -2.14
CA SER A 139 -19.57 0.02 -1.23
C SER A 139 -19.10 0.95 -0.12
N ILE A 140 -19.94 1.92 0.21
CA ILE A 140 -19.75 2.89 1.29
C ILE A 140 -21.09 3.11 2.00
N LYS A 141 -21.15 2.77 3.30
CA LYS A 141 -22.42 2.68 4.05
C LYS A 141 -23.42 1.81 3.26
N ASP A 142 -24.61 2.35 2.97
CA ASP A 142 -25.68 1.65 2.25
C ASP A 142 -25.60 1.79 0.72
N TYR A 143 -24.63 2.55 0.22
CA TYR A 143 -24.43 2.76 -1.22
C TYR A 143 -23.49 1.72 -1.81
N LYS A 144 -23.85 1.21 -3.01
CA LYS A 144 -23.08 0.22 -3.77
C LYS A 144 -23.10 0.56 -5.26
N GLY A 145 -21.97 0.33 -5.93
CA GLY A 145 -21.86 0.55 -7.37
C GLY A 145 -20.43 0.39 -7.86
N TRP A 146 -20.25 0.59 -9.16
CA TRP A 146 -18.98 0.39 -9.86
C TRP A 146 -18.21 1.69 -10.00
N VAL A 147 -16.91 1.63 -9.74
CA VAL A 147 -15.97 2.75 -9.86
C VAL A 147 -14.75 2.33 -10.70
N LYS A 148 -14.10 3.29 -11.36
CA LYS A 148 -12.85 3.04 -12.10
C LYS A 148 -11.66 2.93 -11.14
N LYS A 149 -10.67 2.09 -11.49
CA LYS A 149 -9.46 1.85 -10.68
C LYS A 149 -8.46 3.01 -10.65
N ASP A 150 -8.40 3.85 -11.67
CA ASP A 150 -7.32 4.84 -11.88
C ASP A 150 -7.08 5.78 -10.68
N ASN A 151 -8.13 6.05 -9.89
CA ASN A 151 -8.07 6.97 -8.75
C ASN A 151 -8.19 6.27 -7.39
N LEU A 152 -7.97 4.95 -7.35
CA LEU A 152 -8.09 4.14 -6.13
C LEU A 152 -6.71 3.78 -5.57
N TRP A 153 -6.39 4.33 -4.40
CA TRP A 153 -5.32 3.80 -3.56
C TRP A 153 -5.79 2.54 -2.84
N GLY A 154 -5.00 1.47 -2.81
CA GLY A 154 -5.39 0.19 -2.21
C GLY A 154 -5.72 -0.92 -3.21
N ILE A 155 -5.76 -0.59 -4.51
CA ILE A 155 -6.03 -1.51 -5.62
C ILE A 155 -4.90 -1.41 -6.64
N ILE A 156 -4.43 -2.57 -7.12
CA ILE A 156 -3.44 -2.63 -8.19
C ILE A 156 -4.18 -2.60 -9.53
N GLN A 157 -3.69 -1.82 -10.50
CA GLN A 157 -4.39 -1.61 -11.76
C GLN A 157 -4.71 -2.92 -12.50
N ASN A 158 -3.75 -3.85 -12.56
CA ASN A 158 -3.90 -5.12 -13.27
C ASN A 158 -4.47 -6.26 -12.41
N GLU A 159 -4.83 -6.00 -11.15
CA GLU A 159 -5.36 -7.03 -10.25
C GLU A 159 -6.85 -7.26 -10.47
N GLN A 160 -7.27 -8.51 -10.62
CA GLN A 160 -8.68 -8.92 -10.70
C GLN A 160 -8.99 -9.93 -9.60
N PHE A 161 -10.18 -9.83 -9.00
CA PHE A 161 -10.66 -10.76 -7.98
C PHE A 161 -12.18 -10.65 -7.83
N ASP A 162 -12.81 -11.72 -7.37
CA ASP A 162 -14.24 -11.84 -7.08
C ASP A 162 -14.48 -12.11 -5.59
#